data_AF-A0A9I9EJB7-F1
#
_entry.id   AF-A0A9I9EJB7-F1
#
_cell.length_a   1.000
_cell.length_b   1.000
_cell.length_c   1.000
_cell.angle_alpha   90.00
_cell.angle_beta   90.00
_cell.angle_gamma   90.00
#
_symmetry.space_group_name_H-M   'P 1'
#
loop_
_entity.id
_entity.type
_entity.pdbx_description
1 polymer ?
#
loop_
_entity_poly.entity_id
_entity_poly.type
_entity_poly.pdbx_seq_one_letter_code
_entity_poly.pdbx_strand_id
1 'polypeptide(L)' 'MSTDRSIPKEIVHKAHTNLGVNISYQKAWRAKEHMVKILHGDIVESYTLIPRFFDKLVESNPGMISFLYQI' A
#
# COMPACT_ATOMS: atom_id res chain seq x y z
N MET A 1 -6.43 0.44 -18.40
CA MET A 1 -5.44 0.50 -17.32
C MET A 1 -5.35 -0.89 -16.71
N SER A 2 -4.34 -1.68 -17.09
CA SER A 2 -4.11 -3.02 -16.54
C SER A 2 -3.73 -2.88 -15.07
N THR A 3 -4.61 -3.31 -14.17
CA THR A 3 -4.20 -3.56 -12.79
C THR A 3 -3.23 -4.74 -12.85
N ASP A 4 -1.94 -4.49 -12.65
CA ASP A 4 -0.89 -5.50 -12.62
C ASP A 4 -1.05 -6.39 -11.37
N ARG A 5 -2.13 -7.17 -11.35
CA ARG A 5 -2.30 -8.30 -10.44
C ARG A 5 -1.59 -9.49 -11.07
N SER A 6 -0.28 -9.42 -11.27
CA SER A 6 0.44 -10.64 -11.63
C SER A 6 0.27 -11.63 -10.46
N ILE A 7 -0.45 -12.71 -10.75
CA ILE A 7 -0.69 -13.79 -9.80
C ILE A 7 0.67 -14.46 -9.59
N PRO A 8 1.09 -14.86 -8.38
CA PRO A 8 2.45 -15.38 -8.17
C PRO A 8 2.82 -16.56 -9.09
N LYS A 9 1.83 -17.30 -9.60
CA LYS A 9 2.03 -18.30 -10.66
C LYS A 9 2.61 -17.73 -11.95
N GLU A 10 2.18 -16.55 -12.39
CA GLU A 10 2.75 -15.87 -13.54
C GLU A 10 4.17 -15.39 -13.27
N ILE A 11 4.45 -14.93 -12.05
CA ILE A 11 5.80 -14.53 -11.64
C ILE A 11 6.74 -15.74 -11.68
N VAL A 12 6.29 -16.90 -11.18
CA VAL A 12 7.03 -18.18 -11.31
C VAL A 12 7.25 -18.52 -12.78
N HIS A 13 6.20 -18.46 -13.60
CA HIS A 13 6.30 -18.79 -15.02
C HIS A 13 7.28 -17.87 -15.75
N LYS A 14 7.16 -16.54 -15.57
CA LYS A 14 8.05 -15.55 -16.18
C LYS A 14 9.47 -15.66 -15.69
N ALA A 15 9.70 -15.95 -14.41
CA ALA A 15 11.05 -16.20 -13.89
C ALA A 15 11.69 -17.41 -14.59
N HIS A 16 10.90 -18.47 -14.82
CA HIS A 16 11.37 -19.63 -15.55
C HIS A 16 11.61 -19.33 -17.04
N THR A 17 10.65 -18.73 -17.74
CA THR A 17 10.73 -18.53 -19.20
C THR A 17 11.71 -17.44 -19.61
N ASN A 18 11.79 -16.36 -18.83
CA ASN A 18 12.57 -15.18 -19.22
C ASN A 18 13.97 -15.18 -18.61
N LEU A 19 14.12 -15.76 -17.42
CA LEU A 19 15.38 -15.73 -16.65
C LEU A 19 15.99 -17.13 -16.46
N GLY A 20 15.28 -18.21 -16.82
CA GLY A 20 15.74 -19.59 -16.57
C GLY A 20 15.81 -19.94 -15.07
N VAL A 21 15.20 -19.14 -14.19
CA VAL A 21 15.27 -19.33 -12.75
C VAL A 21 14.00 -19.97 -12.24
N ASN A 22 14.14 -21.11 -11.56
CA ASN A 22 13.02 -21.73 -10.86
C ASN A 22 12.85 -21.09 -9.47
N ILE A 23 11.68 -20.53 -9.20
CA ILE A 23 11.34 -19.94 -7.90
C ILE A 23 10.09 -20.61 -7.33
N SER A 24 10.04 -20.77 -6.01
CA SER A 24 8.84 -21.26 -5.35
C SER A 24 7.71 -20.23 -5.42
N TYR A 25 6.47 -20.71 -5.36
CA TYR A 25 5.29 -19.85 -5.26
C TYR A 25 5.38 -18.86 -4.08
N GLN A 26 5.88 -19.31 -2.92
CA GLN A 26 6.07 -18.45 -1.76
C GLN A 26 7.08 -17.33 -2.03
N LYS A 27 8.18 -17.62 -2.74
CA LYS A 27 9.16 -16.61 -3.14
C LYS A 27 8.54 -15.60 -4.10
N ALA A 28 7.74 -16.07 -5.06
CA ALA A 28 7.01 -15.19 -5.96
C ALA A 28 5.98 -14.30 -5.23
N TRP A 29 5.26 -14.84 -4.24
CA TRP A 29 4.34 -14.07 -3.39
C TRP A 29 5.08 -12.97 -2.62
N ARG A 30 6.22 -13.31 -2.01
CA ARG A 30 7.03 -12.35 -1.25
C ARG A 30 7.63 -11.26 -2.14
N ALA A 31 8.08 -11.61 -3.34
CA ALA A 31 8.56 -10.64 -4.32
C ALA A 31 7.45 -9.64 -4.70
N LYS A 32 6.22 -10.13 -4.89
CA LYS A 32 5.05 -9.27 -5.11
C LYS A 32 4.77 -8.34 -3.93
N GLU A 33 4.71 -8.87 -2.70
CA GLU A 33 4.50 -8.05 -1.49
C GLU A 33 5.55 -6.95 -1.36
N HIS A 34 6.81 -7.29 -1.67
CA HIS A 34 7.91 -6.33 -1.65
C HIS A 34 7.75 -5.23 -2.70
N MET A 35 7.37 -5.59 -3.94
CA MET A 35 7.11 -4.60 -4.99
C MET A 35 5.93 -3.68 -4.64
N VAL A 36 4.85 -4.21 -4.07
CA VAL A 36 3.72 -3.39 -3.59
C VAL A 36 4.20 -2.37 -2.56
N LYS A 37 5.06 -2.77 -1.62
CA LYS A 37 5.65 -1.86 -0.62
C LYS A 37 6.56 -0.80 -1.27
N ILE A 38 7.33 -1.14 -2.30
CA ILE A 38 8.17 -0.16 -3.01
C ILE A 38 7.30 0.85 -3.77
N LEU A 39 6.26 0.39 -4.45
CA LEU A 39 5.42 1.24 -5.31
C LEU A 39 4.49 2.16 -4.52
N HIS A 40 3.93 1.66 -3.42
CA HIS A 40 2.92 2.37 -2.64
C HIS A 40 3.43 2.90 -1.30
N GLY A 41 4.70 2.65 -0.97
CA GLY A 41 5.24 2.91 0.36
C GLY A 41 4.73 1.91 1.40
N ASP A 42 5.12 2.13 2.65
CA ASP A 42 4.54 1.38 3.75
C ASP A 42 3.13 1.92 4.04
N ILE A 43 2.15 1.02 4.06
CA ILE A 43 0.79 1.34 4.48
C ILE A 43 0.80 1.91 5.90
N VAL A 44 1.66 1.39 6.77
CA VAL A 44 1.83 1.89 8.14
C VAL A 44 2.33 3.34 8.13
N GLU A 45 3.32 3.66 7.29
CA GLU A 45 3.80 5.04 7.12
C GLU A 45 2.70 5.95 6.57
N SER A 46 1.87 5.46 5.64
CA SER A 46 0.75 6.22 5.09
C SER A 46 -0.27 6.62 6.17
N TYR A 47 -0.50 5.76 7.17
CA TYR A 47 -1.39 6.05 8.30
C TYR A 47 -0.81 7.06 9.31
N THR A 48 0.51 7.25 9.36
CA THR A 48 1.12 8.25 10.27
C THR A 48 0.74 9.70 9.94
N LEU A 49 0.19 9.94 8.75
CA LEU A 49 -0.27 11.27 8.31
C LEU A 49 -1.67 11.61 8.83
N ILE A 50 -2.45 10.62 9.28
CA ILE A 50 -3.84 10.82 9.71
C ILE A 50 -3.95 11.81 10.89
N PRO A 51 -3.16 11.69 11.99
CA PRO A 51 -3.25 12.64 13.09
C PRO A 51 -2.97 14.08 12.66
N ARG A 52 -1.92 14.30 11.87
CA ARG A 52 -1.56 15.63 11.34
C ARG A 52 -2.64 16.20 10.43
N PHE A 53 -3.32 15.34 9.66
CA PHE A 53 -4.46 15.75 8.84
C PHE A 53 -5.61 16.25 9.73
N PHE A 54 -5.92 15.55 10.82
CA PHE A 54 -6.93 16.01 11.78
C PHE A 54 -6.54 17.33 12.45
N ASP A 55 -5.28 17.50 12.85
CA ASP A 55 -4.80 18.77 13.41
C ASP A 55 -5.03 19.93 12.44
N LYS A 56 -4.68 19.74 11.16
CA LYS A 56 -4.87 20.74 10.11
C LYS A 56 -6.34 21.02 9.81
N LEU A 57 -7.19 20.00 9.87
CA LEU A 57 -8.63 20.14 9.67
C LEU A 57 -9.26 20.99 10.78
N VAL A 58 -8.83 20.76 12.02
CA VAL A 58 -9.22 21.53 13.22
C VAL A 58 -8.77 22.99 13.10
N GLU A 59 -7.52 23.24 12.70
CA GLU A 59 -6.99 24.59 12.48
C GLU A 59 -7.76 25.35 11.38
N SER A 60 -8.12 24.69 10.29
CA SER A 60 -8.78 25.32 9.14
C SER A 60 -10.27 25.59 9.35
N ASN A 61 -10.94 24.88 10.27
CA ASN A 61 -12.36 25.01 10.55
C ASN A 61 -12.62 25.06 12.07
N PRO A 62 -12.30 26.18 12.73
CA PRO A 62 -12.51 26.32 14.18
C PRO A 62 -13.97 26.16 14.62
N GLY A 63 -14.93 26.41 13.72
CA GLY A 63 -16.37 26.22 13.98
C GLY A 63 -16.87 24.77 13.93
N MET A 64 -16.04 23.80 13.52
CA MET A 64 -16.43 22.38 13.54
C MET A 64 -16.25 21.76 14.93
N ILE A 65 -15.31 22.29 15.71
CA ILE A 65 -15.03 21.87 17.10
C ILE A 65 -16.27 22.11 17.98
N SER A 66 -16.99 23.22 17.80
CA SER A 66 -18.16 23.55 18.61
C SER A 66 -19.30 22.53 18.48
N PHE A 67 -19.40 21.80 17.37
CA PHE A 67 -20.42 20.76 17.18
C PHE A 67 -20.07 19.43 17.85
N LEU A 68 -18.77 19.11 18.02
CA LEU A 68 -18.34 17.85 18.65
C LEU A 68 -18.41 17.89 20.18
N TYR A 69 -18.31 19.07 20.80
CA TYR A 69 -18.39 19.27 22.25
C TYR A 69 -19.81 19.56 22.76
N GLN A 70 -20.84 19.48 21.91
CA GLN A 70 -22.24 19.72 22.26
C GLN A 70 -23.13 18.46 22.25
N ILE A 71 -22.54 17.27 22.12
CA ILE A 71 -23.24 15.97 22.19
C ILE A 71 -22.88 15.28 23.50
#